data_AF-A0A433JZH1-F1
#
_entry.id   AF-A0A433JZH1-F1
#
_cell.length_a   1.000
_cell.length_b   1.000
_cell.length_c   1.000
_cell.angle_alpha   90.00
_cell.angle_beta   90.00
_cell.angle_gamma   90.00
#
_symmetry.space_group_name_H-M   'P 1'
#
loop_
_entity.id
_entity.type
_entity.pdbx_description
1 polymer ?
#
loop_
_entity_poly.entity_id
_entity_poly.type
_entity_poly.pdbx_seq_one_letter_code
_entity_poly.pdbx_strand_id
1 'polypeptide(L)'
;MGLVYRDADLDKFPQVKKQDSKHISLGDLHGNALKLIYILVEEGVLQLNEAAYNSLRDIYNTNVNDLTAEQLSSFQTIIAAADVNLDKAVTLIGDELADRGNNDYFTLLVLKKLHESKLNLDIILSNHSAEFIRDYANVQFTGFYNLSIGQGQSLARMQFLIGKGLVKEEEVRSIVRDCYIPKAKALSYTVSPEGELTLFSHAPIGLETIQGLAKKFDLPYHDKTTKELIQTIDRINKKIETLFITHVTHGQF
;
A
#
# COMPACT_ATOMS: atom_id res chain seq x y z
N MET A 1 20.51 -9.81 18.72
CA MET A 1 20.53 -8.89 17.56
C MET A 1 20.28 -7.49 18.12
N GLY A 2 21.22 -6.56 17.98
CA GLY A 2 21.05 -5.20 18.52
C GLY A 2 20.11 -4.38 17.63
N LEU A 3 19.23 -3.59 18.22
CA LEU A 3 18.45 -2.58 17.49
C LEU A 3 19.43 -1.55 16.91
N VAL A 4 19.52 -1.49 15.59
CA VAL A 4 20.29 -0.46 14.88
C VAL A 4 19.31 0.66 14.53
N TYR A 5 19.37 1.75 15.27
CA TYR A 5 18.64 2.96 14.93
C TYR A 5 19.33 3.65 13.75
N ARG A 6 18.56 4.00 12.72
CA ARG A 6 19.00 4.84 11.62
C ARG A 6 17.88 5.80 11.29
N ASP A 7 18.21 7.07 11.20
CA ASP A 7 17.27 8.10 10.78
C ASP A 7 17.15 8.05 9.26
N ALA A 8 15.93 7.92 8.76
CA ALA A 8 15.64 8.08 7.35
C ALA A 8 15.52 9.59 7.05
N ASP A 9 16.37 10.08 6.15
CA ASP A 9 16.34 11.45 5.67
C ASP A 9 15.78 11.46 4.24
N LEU A 10 14.48 11.78 4.12
CA LEU A 10 13.77 11.80 2.84
C LEU A 10 14.23 12.95 1.92
N ASP A 11 15.04 13.88 2.43
CA ASP A 11 15.64 14.93 1.61
C ASP A 11 16.93 14.47 0.92
N LYS A 12 17.40 13.25 1.20
CA LYS A 12 18.60 12.66 0.59
C LYS A 12 18.27 11.37 -0.14
N PHE A 13 19.00 11.10 -1.22
CA PHE A 13 18.93 9.82 -1.90
C PHE A 13 19.36 8.68 -0.94
N PRO A 14 18.56 7.62 -0.77
CA PRO A 14 18.88 6.52 0.14
C PRO A 14 20.09 5.73 -0.33
N GLN A 15 20.86 5.22 0.63
CA GLN A 15 21.96 4.29 0.36
C GLN A 15 21.42 2.86 0.39
N VAL A 16 21.57 2.12 -0.71
CA VAL A 16 21.10 0.74 -0.82
C VAL A 16 21.78 -0.14 0.24
N LYS A 17 20.97 -0.82 1.06
CA LYS A 17 21.42 -1.75 2.08
C LYS A 17 21.91 -3.04 1.45
N LYS A 18 23.08 -3.50 1.91
CA LYS A 18 23.53 -4.87 1.66
C LYS A 18 22.81 -5.80 2.62
N GLN A 19 21.80 -6.51 2.13
CA GLN A 19 21.12 -7.55 2.91
C GLN A 19 20.63 -8.70 2.03
N ASP A 20 20.75 -9.92 2.58
CA ASP A 20 20.35 -11.16 1.92
C ASP A 20 18.86 -11.49 2.11
N SER A 21 18.14 -10.73 2.96
CA SER A 21 16.71 -10.98 3.18
C SER A 21 15.94 -10.82 1.87
N LYS A 22 15.12 -11.83 1.53
CA LYS A 22 14.24 -11.79 0.36
C LYS A 22 12.88 -11.22 0.68
N HIS A 23 12.53 -11.04 1.95
CA HIS A 23 11.26 -10.45 2.37
C HIS A 23 11.52 -9.19 3.18
N ILE A 24 10.71 -8.17 2.90
CA ILE A 24 10.77 -6.87 3.57
C ILE A 24 9.35 -6.56 4.03
N SER A 25 9.21 -6.20 5.30
CA SER A 25 7.96 -5.63 5.81
C SER A 25 8.16 -4.14 6.09
N LEU A 26 7.23 -3.34 5.60
CA LEU A 26 7.19 -1.91 5.83
C LEU A 26 6.10 -1.66 6.86
N GLY A 27 6.48 -0.97 7.95
CA GLY A 27 5.52 -0.48 8.92
C GLY A 27 4.63 0.63 8.35
N ASP A 28 3.98 1.35 9.25
CA ASP A 28 3.10 2.47 8.94
C ASP A 28 3.71 3.48 7.96
N LEU A 29 3.04 3.70 6.82
CA LEU A 29 3.48 4.59 5.76
C LEU A 29 2.96 6.02 5.91
N HIS A 30 1.95 6.26 6.73
CA HIS A 30 1.24 7.54 6.85
C HIS A 30 0.86 8.16 5.51
N GLY A 31 0.45 7.37 4.51
CA GLY A 31 0.09 7.82 3.17
C GLY A 31 1.24 8.49 2.41
N ASN A 32 2.48 8.32 2.85
CA ASN A 32 3.63 9.04 2.33
C ASN A 32 4.33 8.27 1.20
N ALA A 33 4.02 8.65 -0.04
CA ALA A 33 4.62 8.06 -1.24
C ALA A 33 6.15 8.18 -1.27
N LEU A 34 6.72 9.31 -0.84
CA LEU A 34 8.16 9.51 -0.83
C LEU A 34 8.86 8.60 0.20
N LYS A 35 8.23 8.36 1.36
CA LYS A 35 8.69 7.39 2.35
C LYS A 35 8.68 5.98 1.76
N LEU A 36 7.60 5.60 1.07
CA LEU A 36 7.52 4.31 0.37
C LEU A 36 8.64 4.17 -0.66
N ILE A 37 8.84 5.16 -1.54
CA ILE A 37 9.90 5.18 -2.54
C ILE A 37 11.28 5.07 -1.88
N TYR A 38 11.54 5.86 -0.83
CA TYR A 38 12.81 5.85 -0.10
C TYR A 38 13.14 4.46 0.41
N ILE A 39 12.20 3.82 1.12
CA ILE A 39 12.42 2.48 1.69
C ILE A 39 12.60 1.45 0.58
N LEU A 40 11.81 1.51 -0.49
CA LEU A 40 11.94 0.57 -1.61
C LEU A 40 13.31 0.69 -2.30
N VAL A 41 13.87 1.90 -2.44
CA VAL A 41 15.23 2.08 -2.97
C VAL A 41 16.27 1.62 -1.97
N GLU A 42 16.14 2.01 -0.70
CA GLU A 42 17.06 1.62 0.37
C GLU A 42 17.16 0.09 0.51
N GLU A 43 16.04 -0.62 0.36
CA GLU A 43 15.98 -2.08 0.47
C GLU A 43 16.28 -2.81 -0.85
N GLY A 44 16.62 -2.05 -1.91
CA GLY A 44 16.98 -2.60 -3.22
C GLY A 44 15.82 -3.25 -3.97
N VAL A 45 14.58 -2.85 -3.67
CA VAL A 45 13.36 -3.28 -4.36
C VAL A 45 13.12 -2.43 -5.60
N LEU A 46 13.23 -1.10 -5.48
CA LEU A 46 13.03 -0.14 -6.57
C LEU A 46 14.38 0.47 -6.95
N GLN A 47 14.72 0.47 -8.23
CA GLN A 47 15.96 1.04 -8.72
C GLN A 47 15.69 2.42 -9.35
N LEU A 48 16.28 3.44 -8.73
CA LEU A 48 16.26 4.83 -9.19
C LEU A 48 17.67 5.39 -9.11
N ASN A 49 17.98 6.37 -9.94
CA ASN A 49 19.17 7.19 -9.74
C ASN A 49 18.82 8.42 -8.87
N GLU A 50 19.86 9.08 -8.35
CA GLU A 50 19.70 10.24 -7.47
C GLU A 50 18.94 11.40 -8.12
N ALA A 51 19.16 11.67 -9.41
CA ALA A 51 18.46 12.73 -10.12
C ALA A 51 16.94 12.45 -10.21
N ALA A 52 16.56 11.21 -10.50
CA ALA A 52 15.16 10.78 -10.55
C ALA A 52 14.49 10.88 -9.17
N TYR A 53 15.18 10.44 -8.11
CA TYR A 53 14.68 10.56 -6.75
C TYR A 53 14.48 12.01 -6.32
N ASN A 54 15.45 12.89 -6.60
CA ASN A 54 15.34 14.32 -6.29
C ASN A 54 14.14 14.96 -7.00
N SER A 55 13.91 14.64 -8.27
CA SER A 55 12.71 15.09 -9.00
C SER A 55 11.42 14.60 -8.35
N LEU A 56 11.34 13.32 -7.95
CA LEU A 56 10.17 12.78 -7.26
C LEU A 56 9.93 13.47 -5.91
N ARG A 57 10.99 13.71 -5.14
CA ARG A 57 10.93 14.45 -3.86
C ARG A 57 10.38 15.86 -4.07
N ASP A 58 10.94 16.60 -5.03
CA ASP A 58 10.58 17.99 -5.26
C ASP A 58 9.12 18.12 -5.74
N ILE A 59 8.67 17.21 -6.61
CA ILE A 59 7.25 17.12 -7.01
C ILE A 59 6.38 16.75 -5.80
N TYR A 60 6.74 15.72 -5.04
CA TYR A 60 5.98 15.28 -3.87
C TYR A 60 5.86 16.38 -2.80
N ASN A 61 6.86 17.23 -2.65
CA ASN A 61 6.86 18.34 -1.67
C ASN A 61 6.19 19.62 -2.21
N THR A 62 5.84 19.67 -3.49
CA THR A 62 5.08 20.80 -4.07
C THR A 62 3.71 20.89 -3.40
N ASN A 63 3.26 22.13 -3.11
CA ASN A 63 1.93 22.35 -2.58
C ASN A 63 0.90 21.86 -3.60
N VAL A 64 -0.16 21.16 -3.15
CA VAL A 64 -1.17 20.60 -4.05
C VAL A 64 -1.83 21.65 -4.97
N ASN A 65 -1.91 22.91 -4.53
CA ASN A 65 -2.46 24.01 -5.34
C ASN A 65 -1.54 24.44 -6.50
N ASP A 66 -0.24 24.16 -6.37
CA ASP A 66 0.80 24.59 -7.29
C ASP A 66 1.28 23.45 -8.21
N LEU A 67 0.78 22.22 -8.00
CA LEU A 67 1.10 21.07 -8.84
C LEU A 67 0.60 21.27 -10.27
N THR A 68 1.50 21.07 -11.25
CA THR A 68 1.18 21.17 -12.67
C THR A 68 1.00 19.80 -13.33
N ALA A 69 0.35 19.78 -14.50
CA ALA A 69 0.20 18.55 -15.30
C ALA A 69 1.57 17.98 -15.74
N GLU A 70 2.55 18.84 -16.03
CA GLU A 70 3.91 18.43 -16.39
C GLU A 70 4.61 17.75 -15.21
N GLN A 71 4.45 18.27 -14.00
CA GLN A 71 5.01 17.65 -12.80
C GLN A 71 4.38 16.27 -12.53
N LEU A 72 3.05 16.15 -12.64
CA LEU A 72 2.36 14.86 -12.50
C LEU A 72 2.81 13.85 -13.56
N SER A 73 2.89 14.29 -14.82
CA SER A 73 3.39 13.47 -15.93
C SER A 73 4.86 13.06 -15.72
N SER A 74 5.69 13.94 -15.17
CA SER A 74 7.08 13.65 -14.85
C SER A 74 7.18 12.59 -13.75
N PHE A 75 6.41 12.73 -12.67
CA PHE A 75 6.36 11.74 -11.59
C PHE A 75 5.97 10.36 -12.12
N GLN A 76 4.88 10.28 -12.90
CA GLN A 76 4.42 9.05 -13.52
C GLN A 76 5.50 8.44 -14.43
N THR A 77 6.16 9.24 -15.25
CA THR A 77 7.21 8.78 -16.17
C THR A 77 8.39 8.19 -15.42
N ILE A 78 8.85 8.85 -14.37
CA ILE A 78 9.99 8.38 -13.56
C ILE A 78 9.65 7.04 -12.88
N ILE A 79 8.46 6.94 -12.26
CA ILE A 79 8.04 5.70 -11.59
C ILE A 79 7.84 4.56 -12.60
N ALA A 80 7.25 4.84 -13.77
CA ALA A 80 7.06 3.84 -14.81
C ALA A 80 8.40 3.29 -15.33
N ALA A 81 9.42 4.14 -15.46
CA ALA A 81 10.74 3.78 -15.96
C ALA A 81 11.65 3.09 -14.92
N ALA A 82 11.32 3.15 -13.62
CA ALA A 82 12.12 2.51 -12.58
C ALA A 82 12.19 0.98 -12.74
N ASP A 83 13.30 0.34 -12.40
CA ASP A 83 13.36 -1.13 -12.39
C ASP A 83 12.93 -1.69 -11.02
N VAL A 84 12.34 -2.88 -11.02
CA VAL A 84 11.89 -3.56 -9.78
C VAL A 84 12.63 -4.89 -9.63
N ASN A 85 13.24 -5.10 -8.48
CA ASN A 85 13.91 -6.34 -8.13
C ASN A 85 12.89 -7.41 -7.70
N LEU A 86 12.66 -8.39 -8.56
CA LEU A 86 11.67 -9.46 -8.35
C LEU A 86 12.16 -10.61 -7.48
N ASP A 87 13.42 -10.61 -7.06
CA ASP A 87 13.93 -11.56 -6.05
C ASP A 87 13.47 -11.18 -4.63
N LYS A 88 12.86 -10.00 -4.48
CA LYS A 88 12.32 -9.49 -3.22
C LYS A 88 10.80 -9.69 -3.17
N ALA A 89 10.29 -9.82 -1.96
CA ALA A 89 8.87 -9.78 -1.61
C ALA A 89 8.64 -8.66 -0.59
N VAL A 90 7.49 -7.99 -0.69
CA VAL A 90 7.16 -6.82 0.13
C VAL A 90 5.80 -7.02 0.80
N THR A 91 5.74 -6.72 2.10
CA THR A 91 4.48 -6.60 2.84
C THR A 91 4.36 -5.19 3.40
N LEU A 92 3.30 -4.47 3.03
CA LEU A 92 2.97 -3.17 3.62
C LEU A 92 2.00 -3.41 4.79
N ILE A 93 2.34 -2.97 6.00
CA ILE A 93 1.56 -3.20 7.23
C ILE A 93 0.40 -2.18 7.38
N GLY A 94 0.08 -1.43 6.32
CA GLY A 94 -1.08 -0.55 6.25
C GLY A 94 -0.73 0.94 6.29
N ASP A 95 -1.76 1.76 6.46
CA ASP A 95 -1.70 3.22 6.44
C ASP A 95 -1.01 3.78 5.18
N GLU A 96 -1.20 3.10 4.06
CA GLU A 96 -0.63 3.45 2.76
C GLU A 96 -1.46 4.48 1.97
N LEU A 97 -2.76 4.61 2.28
CA LEU A 97 -3.70 5.53 1.64
C LEU A 97 -4.58 6.22 2.69
N ALA A 98 -5.20 7.34 2.34
CA ALA A 98 -6.10 8.12 3.20
C ALA A 98 -5.51 8.45 4.58
N ASP A 99 -4.27 8.93 4.63
CA ASP A 99 -3.56 9.34 5.85
C ASP A 99 -2.96 10.76 5.69
N ARG A 100 -1.94 11.08 6.46
CA ARG A 100 -1.27 12.38 6.61
C ARG A 100 -0.31 12.71 5.48
N GLY A 101 -0.08 11.81 4.54
CA GLY A 101 0.82 12.03 3.41
C GLY A 101 0.33 13.13 2.47
N ASN A 102 1.12 13.42 1.44
CA ASN A 102 0.76 14.51 0.54
C ASN A 102 -0.41 14.14 -0.38
N ASN A 103 -0.34 13.02 -1.10
CA ASN A 103 -1.37 12.71 -2.09
C ASN A 103 -1.41 11.22 -2.41
N ASP A 104 -2.60 10.61 -2.30
CA ASP A 104 -2.79 9.19 -2.56
C ASP A 104 -2.49 8.80 -4.02
N TYR A 105 -2.63 9.72 -4.98
CA TYR A 105 -2.29 9.46 -6.37
C TYR A 105 -0.83 9.02 -6.53
N PHE A 106 0.10 9.67 -5.80
CA PHE A 106 1.52 9.30 -5.87
C PHE A 106 1.77 7.92 -5.29
N THR A 107 1.12 7.55 -4.18
CA THR A 107 1.25 6.20 -3.61
C THR A 107 0.68 5.17 -4.58
N LEU A 108 -0.49 5.43 -5.16
CA LEU A 108 -1.13 4.54 -6.14
C LEU A 108 -0.25 4.31 -7.37
N LEU A 109 0.47 5.33 -7.88
CA LEU A 109 1.41 5.16 -8.99
C LEU A 109 2.57 4.21 -8.63
N VAL A 110 3.10 4.30 -7.40
CA VAL A 110 4.13 3.37 -6.93
C VAL A 110 3.56 1.95 -6.82
N LEU A 111 2.39 1.78 -6.21
CA LEU A 111 1.74 0.47 -6.07
C LEU A 111 1.41 -0.15 -7.43
N LYS A 112 0.94 0.66 -8.39
CA LYS A 112 0.74 0.27 -9.79
C LYS A 112 2.02 -0.30 -10.37
N LYS A 113 3.15 0.41 -10.25
CA LYS A 113 4.44 -0.03 -10.78
C LYS A 113 4.88 -1.38 -10.18
N LEU A 114 4.76 -1.55 -8.86
CA LEU A 114 5.11 -2.80 -8.20
C LEU A 114 4.23 -3.96 -8.68
N HIS A 115 2.92 -3.71 -8.84
CA HIS A 115 1.98 -4.68 -9.38
C HIS A 115 2.31 -5.07 -10.84
N GLU A 116 2.46 -4.09 -11.73
CA GLU A 116 2.72 -4.31 -13.16
C GLU A 116 4.05 -5.02 -13.40
N SER A 117 5.03 -4.78 -12.53
CA SER A 117 6.32 -5.47 -12.53
C SER A 117 6.22 -6.91 -11.99
N LYS A 118 5.04 -7.33 -11.50
CA LYS A 118 4.75 -8.65 -10.91
C LYS A 118 5.53 -8.93 -9.62
N LEU A 119 5.83 -7.90 -8.84
CA LEU A 119 6.41 -8.08 -7.51
C LEU A 119 5.46 -8.92 -6.62
N ASN A 120 6.05 -9.79 -5.80
CA ASN A 120 5.31 -10.42 -4.71
C ASN A 120 5.04 -9.36 -3.63
N LEU A 121 3.83 -8.81 -3.67
CA LEU A 121 3.39 -7.68 -2.85
C LEU A 121 2.10 -8.06 -2.13
N ASP A 122 2.09 -7.87 -0.82
CA ASP A 122 0.88 -7.88 0.00
C ASP A 122 0.68 -6.51 0.66
N ILE A 123 -0.56 -6.04 0.71
CA ILE A 123 -0.96 -4.81 1.38
C ILE A 123 -1.94 -5.19 2.48
N ILE A 124 -1.56 -5.00 3.74
CA ILE A 124 -2.42 -5.30 4.86
C ILE A 124 -3.41 -4.17 5.07
N LEU A 125 -4.70 -4.49 5.10
CA LEU A 125 -5.77 -3.53 5.32
C LEU A 125 -5.67 -2.89 6.71
N SER A 126 -5.74 -1.57 6.73
CA SER A 126 -5.77 -0.73 7.92
C SER A 126 -7.11 -0.01 8.08
N ASN A 127 -7.27 0.74 9.19
CA ASN A 127 -8.39 1.67 9.32
C ASN A 127 -8.33 2.77 8.26
N HIS A 128 -7.14 3.25 7.88
CA HIS A 128 -6.98 4.26 6.83
C HIS A 128 -7.31 3.69 5.44
N SER A 129 -6.87 2.45 5.13
CA SER A 129 -7.29 1.73 3.93
C SER A 129 -8.82 1.64 3.82
N ALA A 130 -9.50 1.38 4.94
CA ALA A 130 -10.97 1.30 4.97
C ALA A 130 -11.66 2.65 4.66
N GLU A 131 -11.07 3.78 5.05
CA GLU A 131 -11.56 5.11 4.67
C GLU A 131 -11.41 5.34 3.16
N PHE A 132 -10.25 5.04 2.59
CA PHE A 132 -10.02 5.14 1.14
C PHE A 132 -11.02 4.29 0.36
N ILE A 133 -11.20 3.03 0.76
CA ILE A 133 -12.12 2.08 0.14
C ILE A 133 -13.56 2.59 0.23
N ARG A 134 -13.96 3.16 1.37
CA ARG A 134 -15.31 3.69 1.55
C ARG A 134 -15.56 4.85 0.59
N ASP A 135 -14.59 5.75 0.41
CA ASP A 135 -14.73 6.83 -0.56
C ASP A 135 -14.71 6.32 -2.02
N TYR A 136 -13.89 5.31 -2.32
CA TYR A 136 -13.86 4.66 -3.62
C TYR A 136 -15.20 3.99 -3.99
N ALA A 137 -15.96 3.51 -3.01
CA ALA A 137 -17.28 2.91 -3.22
C ALA A 137 -18.36 3.91 -3.64
N ASN A 138 -18.12 5.21 -3.48
CA ASN A 138 -19.01 6.25 -4.01
C ASN A 138 -18.94 6.30 -5.55
N VAL A 139 -20.01 6.81 -6.18
CA VAL A 139 -20.06 7.04 -7.65
C VAL A 139 -18.91 7.95 -8.10
N GLN A 140 -18.55 8.93 -7.27
CA GLN A 140 -17.41 9.81 -7.45
C GLN A 140 -16.62 9.91 -6.15
N PHE A 141 -15.29 10.03 -6.23
CA PHE A 141 -14.47 10.33 -5.05
C PHE A 141 -14.90 11.66 -4.44
N THR A 142 -15.15 11.66 -3.14
CA THR A 142 -15.56 12.87 -2.40
C THR A 142 -14.39 13.48 -1.65
N GLY A 143 -13.31 12.72 -1.41
CA GLY A 143 -12.19 13.14 -0.58
C GLY A 143 -12.52 13.14 0.91
N PHE A 144 -13.72 12.68 1.29
CA PHE A 144 -14.17 12.63 2.67
C PHE A 144 -13.57 11.44 3.40
N TYR A 145 -13.20 11.66 4.66
CA TYR A 145 -12.73 10.64 5.58
C TYR A 145 -13.32 10.90 6.97
N ASN A 146 -13.63 9.83 7.69
CA ASN A 146 -14.18 9.89 9.05
C ASN A 146 -13.07 9.71 10.09
N LEU A 147 -12.04 10.55 10.00
CA LEU A 147 -10.89 10.59 10.92
C LEU A 147 -10.76 11.99 11.50
N SER A 148 -9.88 12.16 12.50
CA SER A 148 -9.56 13.49 13.00
C SER A 148 -9.04 14.39 11.90
N ILE A 149 -9.25 15.71 12.02
CA ILE A 149 -8.86 16.70 11.02
C ILE A 149 -7.39 16.50 10.63
N GLY A 150 -7.13 16.38 9.32
CA GLY A 150 -5.79 16.19 8.76
C GLY A 150 -5.27 14.76 8.75
N GLN A 151 -5.96 13.80 9.38
CA GLN A 151 -5.55 12.38 9.41
C GLN A 151 -5.92 11.61 8.15
N GLY A 152 -6.53 12.23 7.14
CA GLY A 152 -6.82 11.61 5.84
C GLY A 152 -6.56 12.53 4.65
N GLN A 153 -5.65 13.51 4.83
CA GLN A 153 -5.45 14.57 3.86
C GLN A 153 -4.93 14.08 2.50
N SER A 154 -4.23 12.94 2.44
CA SER A 154 -3.72 12.39 1.18
C SER A 154 -4.85 12.01 0.21
N LEU A 155 -5.98 11.50 0.74
CA LEU A 155 -7.21 11.23 -0.01
C LEU A 155 -7.87 12.53 -0.47
N ALA A 156 -8.05 13.49 0.42
CA ALA A 156 -8.65 14.79 0.08
C ALA A 156 -7.85 15.53 -1.00
N ARG A 157 -6.52 15.47 -0.95
CA ARG A 157 -5.64 16.10 -1.94
C ARG A 157 -5.63 15.36 -3.28
N MET A 158 -5.79 14.04 -3.28
CA MET A 158 -6.02 13.28 -4.52
C MET A 158 -7.33 13.74 -5.17
N GLN A 159 -8.42 13.81 -4.38
CA GLN A 159 -9.71 14.31 -4.87
C GLN A 159 -9.61 15.74 -5.39
N PHE A 160 -8.81 16.60 -4.76
CA PHE A 160 -8.56 17.95 -5.25
C PHE A 160 -7.93 17.96 -6.65
N LEU A 161 -6.94 17.09 -6.94
CA LEU A 161 -6.35 16.99 -8.28
C LEU A 161 -7.37 16.49 -9.32
N ILE A 162 -8.27 15.58 -8.94
CA ILE A 162 -9.39 15.14 -9.77
C ILE A 162 -10.32 16.32 -10.07
N GLY A 163 -10.72 17.08 -9.04
CA GLY A 163 -11.61 18.24 -9.18
C GLY A 163 -11.01 19.38 -10.03
N LYS A 164 -9.67 19.48 -10.09
CA LYS A 164 -8.95 20.41 -10.98
C LYS A 164 -8.80 19.89 -12.42
N GLY A 165 -9.17 18.64 -12.69
CA GLY A 165 -8.96 18.00 -14.00
C GLY A 165 -7.49 17.68 -14.31
N LEU A 166 -6.62 17.73 -13.30
CA LEU A 166 -5.20 17.38 -13.45
C LEU A 166 -4.97 15.87 -13.42
N VAL A 167 -5.83 15.13 -12.73
CA VAL A 167 -5.85 13.66 -12.69
C VAL A 167 -7.23 13.18 -13.13
N LYS A 168 -7.29 12.17 -13.99
CA LYS A 168 -8.57 11.58 -14.40
C LYS A 168 -9.04 10.60 -13.34
N GLU A 169 -10.29 10.72 -12.90
CA GLU A 169 -10.84 9.83 -11.89
C GLU A 169 -10.80 8.35 -12.33
N GLU A 170 -11.14 8.05 -13.58
CA GLU A 170 -11.09 6.67 -14.10
C GLU A 170 -9.69 6.06 -14.04
N GLU A 171 -8.64 6.88 -14.17
CA GLU A 171 -7.27 6.40 -14.01
C GLU A 171 -7.05 5.89 -12.57
N VAL A 172 -7.40 6.69 -11.57
CA VAL A 172 -7.34 6.31 -10.16
C VAL A 172 -8.15 5.05 -9.90
N ARG A 173 -9.40 5.00 -10.38
CA ARG A 173 -10.28 3.84 -10.21
C ARG A 173 -9.70 2.58 -10.83
N SER A 174 -9.09 2.69 -12.02
CA SER A 174 -8.44 1.56 -12.68
C SER A 174 -7.25 1.03 -11.88
N ILE A 175 -6.41 1.91 -11.32
CA ILE A 175 -5.28 1.50 -10.47
C ILE A 175 -5.78 0.79 -9.22
N VAL A 176 -6.84 1.31 -8.59
CA VAL A 176 -7.40 0.69 -7.39
C VAL A 176 -7.95 -0.71 -7.70
N ARG A 177 -8.76 -0.82 -8.76
CA ARG A 177 -9.39 -2.07 -9.19
C ARG A 177 -8.37 -3.13 -9.61
N ASP A 178 -7.43 -2.74 -10.47
CA ASP A 178 -6.58 -3.67 -11.19
C ASP A 178 -5.27 -3.94 -10.43
N CYS A 179 -4.80 -2.99 -9.62
CA CYS A 179 -3.50 -3.10 -8.94
C CYS A 179 -3.60 -3.24 -7.42
N TYR A 180 -4.41 -2.42 -6.74
CA TYR A 180 -4.49 -2.37 -5.28
C TYR A 180 -5.32 -3.52 -4.69
N ILE A 181 -6.59 -3.65 -5.11
CA ILE A 181 -7.53 -4.65 -4.54
C ILE A 181 -6.97 -6.09 -4.60
N PRO A 182 -6.35 -6.55 -5.71
CA PRO A 182 -5.81 -7.91 -5.77
C PRO A 182 -4.66 -8.18 -4.78
N LYS A 183 -4.02 -7.11 -4.28
CA LYS A 183 -2.89 -7.17 -3.34
C LYS A 183 -3.33 -6.92 -1.89
N ALA A 184 -4.55 -6.44 -1.68
CA ALA A 184 -5.10 -6.19 -0.36
C ALA A 184 -5.43 -7.50 0.39
N LYS A 185 -5.01 -7.60 1.65
CA LYS A 185 -5.20 -8.74 2.55
C LYS A 185 -5.65 -8.26 3.91
N ALA A 186 -6.48 -9.03 4.62
CA ALA A 186 -6.67 -8.75 6.06
C ALA A 186 -5.43 -9.17 6.86
N LEU A 187 -4.80 -10.26 6.43
CA LEU A 187 -3.70 -10.92 7.12
C LEU A 187 -2.76 -11.47 6.05
N SER A 188 -1.45 -11.36 6.26
CA SER A 188 -0.45 -12.07 5.46
C SER A 188 0.42 -12.93 6.36
N TYR A 189 1.25 -13.76 5.75
CA TYR A 189 2.19 -14.61 6.44
C TYR A 189 3.44 -14.87 5.61
N THR A 190 4.52 -15.24 6.27
CA THR A 190 5.68 -15.90 5.65
C THR A 190 5.99 -17.19 6.41
N VAL A 191 6.62 -18.14 5.72
CA VAL A 191 7.07 -19.41 6.30
C VAL A 191 8.57 -19.52 6.13
N SER A 192 9.31 -19.72 7.22
CA SER A 192 10.75 -19.94 7.16
C SER A 192 11.08 -21.33 6.58
N PRO A 193 12.32 -21.58 6.13
CA PRO A 193 12.77 -22.92 5.74
C PRO A 193 12.58 -23.99 6.84
N GLU A 194 12.63 -23.58 8.11
CA GLU A 194 12.44 -24.41 9.29
C GLU A 194 10.95 -24.68 9.60
N GLY A 195 10.04 -24.01 8.90
CA GLY A 195 8.59 -24.17 9.04
C GLY A 195 7.93 -23.20 10.03
N GLU A 196 8.66 -22.17 10.50
CA GLU A 196 8.12 -21.15 11.39
C GLU A 196 7.22 -20.18 10.62
N LEU A 197 6.03 -19.92 11.14
CA LEU A 197 5.06 -18.99 10.56
C LEU A 197 5.22 -17.61 11.19
N THR A 198 5.49 -16.59 10.38
CA THR A 198 5.36 -15.18 10.80
C THR A 198 4.05 -14.64 10.27
N LEU A 199 3.24 -14.04 11.15
CA LEU A 199 1.96 -13.41 10.79
C LEU A 199 2.11 -11.90 10.67
N PHE A 200 1.46 -11.32 9.67
CA PHE A 200 1.42 -9.88 9.43
C PHE A 200 -0.03 -9.39 9.53
N SER A 201 -0.23 -8.40 10.39
CA SER A 201 -1.49 -7.69 10.59
C SER A 201 -1.20 -6.22 10.83
N HIS A 202 -2.12 -5.34 10.49
CA HIS A 202 -1.96 -3.90 10.68
C HIS A 202 -1.90 -3.54 12.18
N ALA A 203 -2.88 -4.02 12.95
CA ALA A 203 -2.90 -3.91 14.39
C ALA A 203 -2.39 -5.22 15.06
N PRO A 204 -1.86 -5.17 16.29
CA PRO A 204 -1.53 -6.36 17.05
C PRO A 204 -2.76 -7.24 17.30
N ILE A 205 -2.65 -8.53 16.96
CA ILE A 205 -3.72 -9.53 17.14
C ILE A 205 -3.14 -10.88 17.58
N GLY A 206 -3.99 -11.77 18.09
CA GLY A 206 -3.70 -13.20 18.22
C GLY A 206 -4.57 -14.08 17.32
N LEU A 207 -4.42 -15.39 17.50
CA LEU A 207 -5.15 -16.42 16.75
C LEU A 207 -6.67 -16.36 16.96
N GLU A 208 -7.10 -15.88 18.13
CA GLU A 208 -8.50 -15.65 18.46
C GLU A 208 -9.17 -14.65 17.51
N THR A 209 -8.43 -13.65 17.02
CA THR A 209 -8.94 -12.69 16.03
C THR A 209 -9.11 -13.36 14.66
N ILE A 210 -8.18 -14.24 14.27
CA ILE A 210 -8.29 -15.01 13.03
C ILE A 210 -9.50 -15.95 13.09
N GLN A 211 -9.72 -16.60 14.24
CA GLN A 211 -10.90 -17.41 14.51
C GLN A 211 -12.19 -16.57 14.45
N GLY A 212 -12.16 -15.37 15.02
CA GLY A 212 -13.26 -14.42 14.95
C GLY A 212 -13.63 -14.01 13.52
N LEU A 213 -12.62 -13.75 12.68
CA LEU A 213 -12.82 -13.46 11.25
C LEU A 213 -13.39 -14.65 10.49
N ALA A 214 -12.85 -15.86 10.70
CA ALA A 214 -13.39 -17.07 10.09
C ALA A 214 -14.86 -17.27 10.46
N LYS A 215 -15.22 -17.11 11.74
CA LYS A 215 -16.61 -17.18 12.22
C LYS A 215 -17.49 -16.10 11.60
N LYS A 216 -17.03 -14.85 11.54
CA LYS A 216 -17.78 -13.73 10.94
C LYS A 216 -18.12 -13.99 9.47
N PHE A 217 -17.23 -14.67 8.76
CA PHE A 217 -17.41 -14.98 7.34
C PHE A 217 -17.99 -16.36 7.06
N ASP A 218 -18.41 -17.10 8.10
CA ASP A 218 -18.90 -18.47 8.00
C ASP A 218 -17.91 -19.41 7.27
N LEU A 219 -16.64 -19.31 7.65
CA LEU A 219 -15.53 -20.10 7.11
C LEU A 219 -15.01 -21.11 8.14
N PRO A 220 -14.58 -22.31 7.72
CA PRO A 220 -13.96 -23.25 8.63
C PRO A 220 -12.60 -22.74 9.14
N TYR A 221 -12.42 -22.81 10.45
CA TYR A 221 -11.19 -22.44 11.15
C TYR A 221 -10.41 -23.69 11.58
N HIS A 222 -9.16 -23.79 11.13
CA HIS A 222 -8.22 -24.84 11.50
C HIS A 222 -6.84 -24.24 11.73
N ASP A 223 -6.22 -24.56 12.86
CA ASP A 223 -4.94 -24.02 13.32
C ASP A 223 -4.02 -25.08 13.95
N LYS A 224 -4.37 -26.38 13.85
CA LYS A 224 -3.58 -27.45 14.48
C LYS A 224 -2.21 -27.62 13.84
N THR A 225 -2.06 -27.20 12.59
CA THR A 225 -0.78 -27.19 11.87
C THR A 225 -0.60 -25.86 11.13
N THR A 226 0.64 -25.47 10.85
CA THR A 226 0.97 -24.29 10.04
C THR A 226 0.22 -24.29 8.70
N LYS A 227 0.14 -25.44 8.04
CA LYS A 227 -0.57 -25.60 6.76
C LYS A 227 -2.08 -25.36 6.90
N GLU A 228 -2.70 -25.86 7.95
CA GLU A 228 -4.12 -25.63 8.22
C GLU A 228 -4.42 -24.16 8.52
N LEU A 229 -3.56 -23.49 9.29
CA LEU A 229 -3.70 -22.06 9.60
C LEU A 229 -3.55 -21.21 8.34
N ILE A 230 -2.57 -21.52 7.48
CA ILE A 230 -2.41 -20.87 6.17
C ILE A 230 -3.67 -21.00 5.33
N GLN A 231 -4.24 -22.20 5.22
CA GLN A 231 -5.48 -22.41 4.47
C GLN A 231 -6.66 -21.62 5.06
N THR A 232 -6.71 -21.45 6.37
CA THR A 232 -7.69 -20.59 7.04
C THR A 232 -7.51 -19.12 6.63
N ILE A 233 -6.27 -18.61 6.66
CA ILE A 233 -5.94 -17.23 6.26
C ILE A 233 -6.26 -17.00 4.77
N ASP A 234 -5.91 -17.95 3.90
CA ASP A 234 -6.20 -17.87 2.46
C ASP A 234 -7.70 -17.78 2.17
N ARG A 235 -8.51 -18.57 2.88
CA ARG A 235 -9.99 -18.49 2.76
C ARG A 235 -10.52 -17.14 3.20
N ILE A 236 -10.00 -16.57 4.30
CA ILE A 236 -10.38 -15.24 4.78
C ILE A 236 -10.02 -14.18 3.72
N ASN A 237 -8.80 -14.20 3.20
CA ASN A 237 -8.34 -13.24 2.20
C ASN A 237 -9.14 -13.36 0.89
N LYS A 238 -9.48 -14.59 0.46
CA LYS A 238 -10.33 -14.80 -0.72
C LYS A 238 -11.74 -14.24 -0.52
N LYS A 239 -12.30 -14.37 0.68
CA LYS A 239 -13.61 -13.78 1.01
C LYS A 239 -13.55 -12.26 0.94
N ILE A 240 -12.49 -11.63 1.47
CA ILE A 240 -12.30 -10.18 1.42
C ILE A 240 -12.15 -9.66 0.00
N GLU A 241 -11.31 -10.31 -0.82
CA GLU A 241 -11.18 -9.98 -2.24
C GLU A 241 -12.54 -10.01 -2.95
N THR A 242 -13.34 -11.05 -2.68
CA THR A 242 -14.70 -11.17 -3.23
C THR A 242 -15.60 -10.04 -2.75
N LEU A 243 -15.57 -9.71 -1.45
CA LEU A 243 -16.34 -8.60 -0.91
C LEU A 243 -15.96 -7.29 -1.61
N PHE A 244 -14.68 -6.97 -1.78
CA PHE A 244 -14.26 -5.79 -2.52
C PHE A 244 -14.81 -5.79 -3.95
N ILE A 245 -14.64 -6.87 -4.71
CA ILE A 245 -15.12 -6.95 -6.09
C ILE A 245 -16.65 -6.76 -6.14
N THR A 246 -17.39 -7.43 -5.26
CA THR A 246 -18.86 -7.31 -5.21
C THR A 246 -19.30 -5.90 -4.81
N HIS A 247 -18.64 -5.25 -3.85
CA HIS A 247 -19.03 -3.92 -3.38
C HIS A 247 -18.69 -2.84 -4.40
N VAL A 248 -17.54 -2.96 -5.06
CA VAL A 248 -17.12 -2.08 -6.16
C VAL A 248 -18.07 -2.19 -7.37
N THR A 249 -18.66 -3.37 -7.59
CA THR A 249 -19.63 -3.58 -8.68
C THR A 249 -21.07 -3.20 -8.31
N HIS A 250 -21.41 -3.10 -7.02
CA HIS A 250 -22.80 -2.90 -6.56
C HIS A 250 -23.03 -1.65 -5.68
N GLY A 251 -22.00 -0.87 -5.34
CA GLY A 251 -22.11 0.45 -4.71
C GLY A 251 -22.72 0.47 -3.31
N GLN A 252 -22.40 -0.50 -2.44
CA GLN A 252 -22.91 -0.54 -1.06
C GLN A 252 -21.76 -0.69 -0.05
N PHE A 253 -21.78 0.13 1.01
CA PHE A 253 -21.17 -0.10 2.33
C PHE A 253 -22.23 0.20 3.39
#